data_AF-A0A537B127-F1
#
_entry.id   AF-A0A537B127-F1
#
_cell.length_a   1.000
_cell.length_b   1.000
_cell.length_c   1.000
_cell.angle_alpha   90.00
_cell.angle_beta   90.00
_cell.angle_gamma   90.00
#
_symmetry.space_group_name_H-M   'P 1'
#
loop_
_entity.id
_entity.type
_entity.pdbx_description
1 polymer ?
#
loop_
_entity_poly.entity_id
_entity_poly.type
_entity_poly.pdbx_seq_one_letter_code
_entity_poly.pdbx_strand_id
1 'polypeptide(L)'
;MNIISALLRALFSGVARLPTVLRWTASAIASVLGRRIPQLLWVRRRIALSDAASITLEEARLCRSILGDAAERLGPEKSPDAVLDYIATYIAEHSNIWGKQQSSTQIELIGPMQSKKGTFSDAGSMLGFRNHTVFTDLQIDGADLQRVLREMREEPKTEPRT
;
A
#
# COMPACT_ATOMS: atom_id res chain seq x y z
N MET A 1 -21.06 32.62 -6.14
CA MET A 1 -21.79 31.44 -6.64
C MET A 1 -20.75 30.39 -7.02
N ASN A 2 -20.54 29.38 -6.17
CA ASN A 2 -19.35 28.52 -6.22
C ASN A 2 -19.38 27.57 -7.43
N ILE A 3 -18.33 27.62 -8.25
CA ILE A 3 -18.11 26.77 -9.44
C ILE A 3 -18.24 25.26 -9.10
N ILE A 4 -17.89 24.90 -7.87
CA ILE A 4 -17.98 23.54 -7.33
C ILE A 4 -19.43 23.03 -7.27
N SER A 5 -20.40 23.89 -6.94
CA SER A 5 -21.81 23.46 -6.86
C SER A 5 -22.45 23.29 -8.23
N ALA A 6 -22.00 24.05 -9.24
CA ALA A 6 -22.42 23.88 -10.63
C ALA A 6 -21.89 22.56 -11.22
N LEU A 7 -20.66 22.19 -10.88
CA LEU A 7 -20.03 20.94 -11.36
C LEU A 7 -20.71 19.68 -10.78
N LEU A 8 -21.07 19.72 -9.49
CA LEU A 8 -21.79 18.64 -8.82
C LEU A 8 -23.21 18.46 -9.38
N ARG A 9 -23.90 19.55 -9.73
CA ARG A 9 -25.22 19.48 -10.36
C ARG A 9 -25.18 18.89 -11.77
N ALA A 10 -24.13 19.17 -12.55
CA ALA A 10 -23.96 18.62 -13.89
C ALA A 10 -23.65 17.11 -13.91
N LEU A 11 -23.01 16.59 -12.87
CA LEU A 11 -22.72 15.15 -12.73
C LEU A 11 -23.95 14.31 -12.34
N PHE A 12 -24.92 14.91 -11.62
CA PHE A 12 -26.13 14.21 -11.16
C PHE A 12 -27.34 14.34 -12.11
N SER A 13 -27.31 15.23 -13.12
CA SER A 13 -28.46 15.51 -13.99
C SER A 13 -28.49 14.73 -15.31
N GLY A 14 -27.65 13.70 -15.48
CA GLY A 14 -27.87 12.62 -16.45
C GLY A 14 -27.85 12.97 -17.96
N VAL A 15 -27.71 14.23 -18.38
CA VAL A 15 -27.70 14.59 -19.81
C VAL A 15 -26.83 15.82 -20.05
N ALA A 16 -25.64 15.64 -20.59
CA ALA A 16 -25.01 16.61 -21.50
C ALA A 16 -23.82 15.94 -22.21
N ARG A 17 -23.89 15.83 -23.53
CA ARG A 17 -22.76 15.45 -24.39
C ARG A 17 -21.61 16.44 -24.15
N LEU A 18 -20.60 16.00 -23.40
CA LEU A 18 -19.41 16.81 -23.12
C LEU A 18 -18.63 17.06 -24.42
N PRO A 19 -18.16 18.30 -24.68
CA PRO A 19 -17.30 18.60 -25.82
C PRO A 19 -16.03 17.75 -25.75
N THR A 20 -15.53 17.28 -26.89
CA THR A 20 -14.40 16.34 -27.01
C THR A 20 -13.14 16.83 -26.29
N VAL A 21 -12.98 18.15 -26.13
CA VAL A 21 -11.86 18.79 -25.41
C VAL A 21 -11.92 18.56 -23.90
N LEU A 22 -13.13 18.45 -23.31
CA LEU A 22 -13.31 18.13 -21.88
C LEU A 22 -13.17 16.63 -21.57
N ARG A 23 -13.19 15.76 -22.59
CA ARG A 23 -13.00 14.31 -22.38
C ARG A 23 -11.56 13.99 -21.96
N TRP A 24 -10.60 14.79 -22.42
CA TRP A 24 -9.18 14.68 -22.05
C TRP A 24 -8.89 15.22 -20.65
N THR A 25 -9.57 16.29 -20.23
CA THR A 25 -9.45 16.79 -18.86
C THR A 25 -10.15 15.87 -17.87
N ALA A 26 -11.31 15.28 -18.22
CA ALA A 26 -11.98 14.29 -17.39
C ALA A 26 -11.14 13.01 -17.20
N SER A 27 -10.41 12.54 -18.22
CA SER A 27 -9.51 11.40 -18.08
C SER A 27 -8.29 11.70 -17.20
N ALA A 28 -7.70 12.90 -17.33
CA ALA A 28 -6.58 13.31 -16.48
C ALA A 28 -7.01 13.57 -15.03
N ILE A 29 -8.20 14.14 -14.84
CA ILE A 29 -8.81 14.34 -13.53
C ILE A 29 -9.22 12.99 -12.93
N ALA A 30 -9.75 12.04 -13.70
CA ALA A 30 -10.08 10.70 -13.23
C ALA A 30 -8.83 9.85 -12.92
N SER A 31 -7.72 9.99 -13.66
CA SER A 31 -6.46 9.30 -13.33
C SER A 31 -5.80 9.87 -12.08
N VAL A 32 -5.97 11.18 -11.81
CA VAL A 32 -5.40 11.87 -10.64
C VAL A 32 -6.30 11.74 -9.40
N LEU A 33 -7.63 11.88 -9.54
CA LEU A 33 -8.59 11.75 -8.44
C LEU A 33 -8.98 10.29 -8.17
N GLY A 34 -9.08 9.43 -9.19
CA GLY A 34 -9.39 8.00 -9.02
C GLY A 34 -8.33 7.23 -8.22
N ARG A 35 -7.08 7.72 -8.17
CA ARG A 35 -6.00 7.13 -7.36
C ARG A 35 -5.79 7.76 -5.98
N ARG A 36 -6.21 9.02 -5.76
CA ARG A 36 -6.07 9.70 -4.44
C ARG A 36 -7.26 9.52 -3.51
N ILE A 37 -8.47 9.32 -4.04
CA ILE A 37 -9.68 9.10 -3.24
C ILE A 37 -9.66 7.77 -2.42
N PRO A 38 -9.08 6.64 -2.89
CA PRO A 38 -9.02 5.42 -2.07
C PRO A 38 -8.15 5.57 -0.82
N GLN A 39 -7.09 6.39 -0.89
CA GLN A 39 -6.15 6.57 0.22
C GLN A 39 -6.82 7.21 1.45
N LEU A 40 -7.78 8.13 1.25
CA LEU A 40 -8.54 8.78 2.34
C LEU A 40 -9.53 7.83 3.04
N LEU A 41 -10.03 6.80 2.35
CA LEU A 41 -10.96 5.82 2.93
C LEU A 41 -10.24 4.76 3.77
N TRP A 42 -8.94 4.58 3.57
CA TRP A 42 -8.12 3.60 4.26
C TRP A 42 -7.73 4.00 5.68
N VAL A 43 -7.70 5.31 6.00
CA VAL A 43 -7.24 5.83 7.30
C VAL A 43 -7.99 5.22 8.50
N ARG A 44 -9.24 4.78 8.30
CA ARG A 44 -10.10 4.21 9.36
C ARG A 44 -10.22 2.69 9.33
N ARG A 45 -9.54 1.99 8.42
CA ARG A 45 -9.62 0.53 8.31
C ARG A 45 -8.25 -0.11 8.41
N ARG A 46 -8.27 -1.35 8.89
CA ARG A 46 -7.15 -2.27 8.74
C ARG A 46 -7.15 -2.83 7.32
N ILE A 47 -5.95 -2.96 6.76
CA ILE A 47 -5.71 -3.45 5.40
C ILE A 47 -4.89 -4.73 5.53
N ALA A 48 -5.17 -5.73 4.69
CA ALA A 48 -4.34 -6.92 4.63
C ALA A 48 -2.88 -6.54 4.31
N LEU A 49 -1.92 -7.17 4.97
CA LEU A 49 -0.51 -6.82 4.82
C LEU A 49 0.00 -7.12 3.40
N SER A 50 -0.52 -8.16 2.76
CA SER A 50 -0.23 -8.50 1.35
C SER A 50 -0.69 -7.41 0.38
N ASP A 51 -1.89 -6.87 0.57
CA ASP A 51 -2.40 -5.72 -0.19
C ASP A 51 -1.53 -4.49 0.07
N ALA A 52 -1.22 -4.22 1.34
CA ALA A 52 -0.36 -3.09 1.74
C ALA A 52 1.05 -3.19 1.13
N ALA A 53 1.63 -4.39 1.08
CA ALA A 53 2.92 -4.65 0.44
C ALA A 53 2.85 -4.39 -1.07
N SER A 54 1.79 -4.86 -1.73
CA SER A 54 1.57 -4.63 -3.16
C SER A 54 1.44 -3.14 -3.48
N ILE A 55 0.63 -2.41 -2.71
CA ILE A 55 0.46 -0.96 -2.83
C ILE A 55 1.80 -0.24 -2.61
N THR A 56 2.57 -0.64 -1.60
CA THR A 56 3.85 -0.03 -1.27
C THR A 56 4.88 -0.27 -2.38
N LEU A 57 4.92 -1.47 -2.96
CA LEU A 57 5.79 -1.78 -4.10
C LEU A 57 5.42 -0.93 -5.34
N GLU A 58 4.13 -0.81 -5.65
CA GLU A 58 3.68 0.02 -6.75
C GLU A 58 4.06 1.50 -6.54
N GLU A 59 3.86 2.02 -5.34
CA GLU A 59 4.24 3.39 -5.00
C GLU A 59 5.76 3.56 -5.06
N ALA A 60 6.54 2.58 -4.59
CA ALA A 60 8.00 2.57 -4.65
C ALA A 60 8.52 2.66 -6.09
N ARG A 61 7.90 1.91 -7.01
CA ARG A 61 8.17 1.98 -8.45
C ARG A 61 7.86 3.35 -9.03
N LEU A 62 6.74 3.96 -8.63
CA LEU A 62 6.32 5.27 -9.11
C LEU A 62 7.24 6.40 -8.64
N CYS A 63 7.71 6.36 -7.39
CA CYS A 63 8.59 7.38 -6.84
C CYS A 63 10.09 7.13 -7.09
N ARG A 64 10.45 5.97 -7.67
CA ARG A 64 11.83 5.52 -7.87
C ARG A 64 12.62 5.48 -6.55
N SER A 65 12.00 4.87 -5.53
CA SER A 65 12.66 4.73 -4.23
C SER A 65 13.74 3.64 -4.26
N ILE A 66 14.72 3.78 -3.36
CA ILE A 66 15.75 2.76 -3.13
C ILE A 66 15.11 1.42 -2.75
N LEU A 67 14.02 1.45 -1.96
CA LEU A 67 13.26 0.26 -1.59
C LEU A 67 12.72 -0.48 -2.83
N GLY A 68 12.13 0.26 -3.78
CA GLY A 68 11.62 -0.31 -5.03
C GLY A 68 12.73 -0.96 -5.84
N ASP A 69 13.85 -0.26 -6.03
CA ASP A 69 15.00 -0.80 -6.76
C ASP A 69 15.62 -2.02 -6.07
N ALA A 70 15.69 -2.04 -4.74
CA ALA A 70 16.18 -3.17 -3.97
C ALA A 70 15.24 -4.39 -4.09
N ALA A 71 13.93 -4.15 -4.01
CA ALA A 71 12.89 -5.16 -4.18
C ALA A 71 12.91 -5.77 -5.59
N GLU A 72 13.09 -4.95 -6.63
CA GLU A 72 13.21 -5.42 -8.02
C GLU A 72 14.50 -6.20 -8.26
N ARG A 73 15.61 -5.88 -7.59
CA ARG A 73 16.86 -6.67 -7.68
C ARG A 73 16.74 -8.04 -7.01
N LEU A 74 15.86 -8.18 -6.03
CA LEU A 74 15.50 -9.48 -5.48
C LEU A 74 14.64 -10.30 -6.45
N GLY A 75 13.80 -9.64 -7.26
CA GLY A 75 12.88 -10.27 -8.22
C GLY A 75 13.47 -11.22 -9.27
N PRO A 76 14.64 -10.98 -9.90
CA PRO A 76 15.23 -11.92 -10.85
C PRO A 76 15.79 -13.19 -10.19
N GLU A 77 16.09 -13.16 -8.89
CA GLU A 77 16.63 -14.31 -8.15
C GLU A 77 15.56 -15.02 -7.29
N LYS A 78 14.39 -14.41 -7.08
CA LYS A 78 13.35 -14.90 -6.18
C LYS A 78 11.94 -14.85 -6.77
N SER A 79 10.99 -15.54 -6.13
CA SER A 79 9.58 -15.49 -6.53
C SER A 79 8.96 -14.11 -6.35
N PRO A 80 7.88 -13.77 -7.08
CA PRO A 80 7.11 -12.54 -6.87
C PRO A 80 6.67 -12.37 -5.40
N ASP A 81 6.30 -13.46 -4.73
CA ASP A 81 5.90 -13.45 -3.33
C ASP A 81 7.04 -13.02 -2.42
N ALA A 82 8.28 -13.42 -2.72
CA ALA A 82 9.45 -13.03 -1.94
C ALA A 82 9.76 -11.53 -2.05
N VAL A 83 9.38 -10.88 -3.16
CA VAL A 83 9.44 -9.42 -3.31
C VAL A 83 8.43 -8.78 -2.36
N LEU A 84 7.22 -9.32 -2.28
CA LEU A 84 6.19 -8.82 -1.36
C LEU A 84 6.53 -9.11 0.11
N ASP A 85 7.16 -10.24 0.42
CA ASP A 85 7.68 -10.56 1.76
C ASP A 85 8.76 -9.56 2.19
N TYR A 86 9.63 -9.17 1.25
CA TYR A 86 10.64 -8.13 1.49
C TYR A 86 9.99 -6.78 1.80
N ILE A 87 8.96 -6.39 1.04
CA ILE A 87 8.22 -5.14 1.30
C ILE A 87 7.44 -5.22 2.62
N ALA A 88 6.81 -6.36 2.93
CA ALA A 88 6.12 -6.58 4.20
C ALA A 88 7.07 -6.44 5.39
N THR A 89 8.32 -6.89 5.24
CA THR A 89 9.39 -6.69 6.23
C THR A 89 9.67 -5.20 6.46
N TYR A 90 9.84 -4.42 5.38
CA TYR A 90 10.02 -2.96 5.49
C TYR A 90 8.82 -2.30 6.19
N ILE A 91 7.59 -2.66 5.83
CA ILE A 91 6.38 -2.13 6.47
C ILE A 91 6.39 -2.43 7.98
N ALA A 92 6.72 -3.66 8.38
CA ALA A 92 6.77 -4.08 9.79
C ALA A 92 7.85 -3.38 10.61
N GLU A 93 8.91 -2.85 9.97
CA GLU A 93 9.91 -2.03 10.65
C GLU A 93 9.38 -0.65 11.07
N HIS A 94 8.40 -0.13 10.31
CA HIS A 94 7.88 1.24 10.39
C HIS A 94 6.44 1.32 10.92
N SER A 95 5.81 0.20 11.24
CA SER A 95 4.40 0.15 11.64
C SER A 95 4.07 -1.01 12.58
N ASN A 96 2.89 -0.91 13.19
CA ASN A 96 2.32 -1.99 14.00
C ASN A 96 1.61 -3.00 13.09
N ILE A 97 1.91 -4.29 13.29
CA ILE A 97 1.27 -5.38 12.57
C ILE A 97 0.30 -6.10 13.50
N TRP A 98 -0.91 -6.33 12.99
CA TRP A 98 -1.95 -7.12 13.64
C TRP A 98 -2.07 -8.46 12.94
N GLY A 99 -2.44 -9.51 13.66
CA GLY A 99 -2.64 -10.82 13.05
C GLY A 99 -3.28 -11.79 13.99
N LYS A 100 -3.56 -13.00 13.50
CA LYS A 100 -4.06 -14.11 14.30
C LYS A 100 -2.97 -15.14 14.43
N GLN A 101 -2.61 -15.52 15.66
CA GLN A 101 -1.83 -16.72 15.85
C GLN A 101 -2.61 -17.93 15.30
N GLN A 102 -1.94 -18.88 14.62
CA GLN A 102 -2.60 -20.00 13.93
C GLN A 102 -3.53 -20.83 14.83
N SER A 103 -3.26 -20.89 16.13
CA SER A 103 -4.09 -21.57 17.14
C SER A 103 -5.21 -20.71 17.73
N SER A 104 -5.33 -19.45 17.32
CA SER A 104 -6.25 -18.45 17.87
C SER A 104 -7.18 -17.92 16.78
N THR A 105 -8.39 -17.50 17.18
CA THR A 105 -9.36 -16.82 16.29
C THR A 105 -9.32 -15.30 16.44
N GLN A 106 -8.59 -14.79 17.43
CA GLN A 106 -8.55 -13.38 17.76
C GLN A 106 -7.43 -12.66 16.99
N ILE A 107 -7.76 -11.49 16.45
CA ILE A 107 -6.76 -10.58 15.87
C ILE A 107 -6.13 -9.81 17.02
N GLU A 108 -4.83 -9.98 17.19
CA GLU A 108 -4.04 -9.34 18.22
C GLU A 108 -2.91 -8.50 17.61
N LEU A 109 -2.43 -7.54 18.41
CA LEU A 109 -1.27 -6.76 18.05
C LEU A 109 -0.03 -7.63 18.22
N ILE A 110 0.71 -7.85 17.13
CA ILE A 110 1.99 -8.54 17.18
C ILE A 110 3.00 -7.55 17.74
N GLY A 111 3.69 -7.92 18.82
CA GLY A 111 4.60 -7.01 19.51
C GLY A 111 5.64 -6.42 18.54
N PRO A 112 5.99 -5.12 18.62
CA PRO A 112 6.90 -4.48 17.63
C PRO A 112 8.29 -5.13 17.54
N MET A 113 8.75 -5.74 18.63
CA MET A 113 10.01 -6.49 18.64
C MET A 113 9.88 -7.90 18.06
N GLN A 114 8.66 -8.45 18.04
CA GLN A 114 8.36 -9.75 17.45
C GLN A 114 8.17 -9.60 15.94
N SER A 115 7.39 -8.62 15.48
CA SER A 115 7.18 -8.38 14.04
C SER A 115 8.49 -8.22 13.27
N LYS A 116 9.52 -7.61 13.88
CA LYS A 116 10.86 -7.41 13.30
C LYS A 116 11.76 -8.64 13.33
N LYS A 117 11.45 -9.65 14.14
CA LYS A 117 12.27 -10.87 14.31
C LYS A 117 11.69 -12.08 13.57
N GLY A 118 10.42 -12.02 13.17
CA GLY A 118 9.79 -13.06 12.38
C GLY A 118 10.21 -13.01 10.92
N THR A 119 9.84 -14.04 10.17
CA THR A 119 10.03 -14.11 8.73
C THR A 119 8.68 -14.08 8.05
N PHE A 120 8.47 -13.09 7.18
CA PHE A 120 7.28 -13.02 6.34
C PHE A 120 7.36 -14.05 5.22
N SER A 121 6.20 -14.60 4.86
CA SER A 121 6.03 -15.58 3.80
C SER A 121 4.62 -15.48 3.20
N ASP A 122 4.43 -16.10 2.04
CA ASP A 122 3.15 -16.12 1.32
C ASP A 122 2.69 -14.69 0.98
N ALA A 123 3.60 -13.93 0.37
CA ALA A 123 3.39 -12.54 -0.04
C ALA A 123 3.00 -11.60 1.13
N GLY A 124 3.60 -11.82 2.30
CA GLY A 124 3.32 -11.07 3.52
C GLY A 124 2.01 -11.46 4.21
N SER A 125 1.41 -12.60 3.85
CA SER A 125 0.17 -13.10 4.49
C SER A 125 0.43 -13.89 5.76
N MET A 126 1.65 -14.40 5.93
CA MET A 126 2.08 -15.20 7.09
C MET A 126 3.36 -14.65 7.71
N LEU A 127 3.45 -14.72 9.04
CA LEU A 127 4.64 -14.36 9.81
C LEU A 127 5.04 -15.53 10.71
N GLY A 128 6.14 -16.18 10.35
CA GLY A 128 6.68 -17.33 11.09
C GLY A 128 7.83 -16.96 12.01
N PHE A 129 7.94 -17.69 13.11
CA PHE A 129 9.02 -17.57 14.09
C PHE A 129 9.76 -18.89 14.27
N ARG A 130 11.01 -18.81 14.75
CA ARG A 130 11.85 -20.01 15.01
C ARG A 130 11.27 -20.97 16.06
N ASN A 131 10.41 -20.48 16.95
CA ASN A 131 9.73 -21.27 17.97
C ASN A 131 8.42 -21.93 17.46
N HIS A 132 8.25 -22.06 16.14
CA HIS A 132 7.06 -22.59 15.47
C HIS A 132 5.76 -21.77 15.68
N THR A 133 5.84 -20.59 16.27
CA THR A 133 4.71 -19.66 16.27
C THR A 133 4.52 -19.11 14.86
N VAL A 134 3.28 -19.15 14.36
CA VAL A 134 2.90 -18.59 13.07
C VAL A 134 1.69 -17.70 13.25
N PHE A 135 1.76 -16.50 12.68
CA PHE A 135 0.63 -15.58 12.55
C PHE A 135 0.15 -15.55 11.11
N THR A 136 -1.17 -15.42 10.95
CA THR A 136 -1.92 -15.36 9.69
C THR A 136 -2.91 -14.20 9.74
N ASP A 137 -3.63 -13.93 8.65
CA ASP A 137 -4.55 -12.78 8.54
C ASP A 137 -3.88 -11.46 8.93
N LEU A 138 -2.64 -11.28 8.48
CA LEU A 138 -1.82 -10.13 8.84
C LEU A 138 -2.42 -8.84 8.29
N GLN A 139 -2.44 -7.81 9.14
CA GLN A 139 -3.06 -6.53 8.86
C GLN A 139 -2.23 -5.36 9.39
N ILE A 140 -2.38 -4.21 8.74
CA ILE A 140 -1.83 -2.92 9.16
C ILE A 140 -2.95 -1.89 9.25
N ASP A 141 -2.85 -0.96 10.20
CA ASP A 141 -3.75 0.19 10.25
C ASP A 141 -3.48 1.12 9.06
N GLY A 142 -4.51 1.53 8.31
CA GLY A 142 -4.31 2.32 7.10
C GLY A 142 -3.66 3.70 7.34
N ALA A 143 -3.75 4.24 8.56
CA ALA A 143 -3.01 5.44 8.96
C ALA A 143 -1.49 5.20 9.01
N ASP A 144 -1.06 4.02 9.51
CA ASP A 144 0.34 3.63 9.51
C ASP A 144 0.84 3.39 8.07
N LEU A 145 0.05 2.74 7.22
CA LEU A 145 0.41 2.58 5.81
C LEU A 145 0.61 3.94 5.13
N GLN A 146 -0.28 4.91 5.36
CA GLN A 146 -0.09 6.26 4.83
C GLN A 146 1.18 6.96 5.33
N ARG A 147 1.57 6.71 6.58
CA ARG A 147 2.84 7.22 7.11
C ARG A 147 4.02 6.58 6.35
N VAL A 148 4.03 5.25 6.23
CA VAL A 148 5.07 4.51 5.48
C VAL A 148 5.21 5.02 4.05
N LEU A 149 4.09 5.17 3.33
CA LEU A 149 4.10 5.67 1.95
C LEU A 149 4.60 7.12 1.86
N ARG A 150 4.38 7.94 2.90
CA ARG A 150 4.88 9.31 2.95
C ARG A 150 6.39 9.35 3.20
N GLU A 151 6.85 8.61 4.19
CA GLU A 151 8.28 8.50 4.52
C GLU A 151 9.06 8.03 3.28
N MET A 152 8.58 7.00 2.60
CA MET A 152 9.19 6.48 1.37
C MET A 152 9.25 7.52 0.23
N ARG A 153 8.28 8.44 0.12
CA ARG A 153 8.31 9.51 -0.89
C ARG A 153 9.32 10.60 -0.57
N GLU A 154 9.64 10.77 0.72
CA GLU A 154 10.55 11.78 1.25
C GLU A 154 12.00 11.26 1.32
N GLU A 155 12.20 9.94 1.31
CA GLU A 155 13.51 9.29 1.24
C GLU A 155 14.30 9.61 -0.06
N PRO A 156 15.65 9.54 -0.01
CA PRO A 156 16.50 9.75 -1.17
C PRO A 156 16.16 8.76 -2.30
N LYS A 157 16.04 9.31 -3.51
CA LYS A 157 15.66 8.57 -4.72
C LYS A 157 16.89 8.03 -5.42
N THR A 158 16.74 6.92 -6.15
CA THR A 158 17.83 6.43 -6.99
C THR A 158 18.02 7.34 -8.21
N GLU A 159 19.27 7.66 -8.53
CA GLU A 159 19.61 8.44 -9.72
C GLU A 159 19.16 7.71 -11.00
N PRO A 160 18.66 8.43 -12.01
CA PRO A 160 18.30 7.83 -13.28
C PRO A 160 19.54 7.20 -13.93
N ARG A 161 19.48 5.90 -14.24
CA ARG A 161 20.50 5.22 -15.04
C ARG A 161 20.60 5.92 -16.41
N THR A 162 21.79 6.42 -16.73
CA THR A 162 22.16 7.00 -18.03
C THR A 162 22.64 5.92 -18.99
#